data_AF-X6BK37-F1
#
_entry.id   AF-X6BK37-F1
#
_cell.length_a   1.000
_cell.length_b   1.000
_cell.length_c   1.000
_cell.angle_alpha   90.00
_cell.angle_beta   90.00
_cell.angle_gamma   90.00
#
_symmetry.space_group_name_H-M   'P 1'
#
loop_
_entity.id
_entity.type
_entity.pdbx_description
1 polymer ?
#
loop_
_entity_poly.entity_id
_entity_poly.type
_entity_poly.pdbx_seq_one_letter_code
_entity_poly.pdbx_strand_id
1 'polypeptide(L)' 'MNIARRRGMARARVAVARKLAIILHRMWADATEFRFGKEPVYLAA' A
#
# COMPACT_ATOMS: atom_id res chain seq x y z
N MET A 1 0.96 4.86 -9.69
CA MET A 1 -0.16 5.58 -9.04
C MET A 1 -0.69 6.71 -9.95
N ASN A 2 -1.42 6.39 -11.04
CA ASN A 2 -1.79 7.39 -12.07
C ASN A 2 -3.18 8.03 -11.91
N ILE A 3 -3.93 7.65 -10.86
CA ILE A 3 -5.32 8.08 -10.69
C ILE A 3 -5.44 9.57 -10.40
N ALA A 4 -4.50 10.16 -9.64
CA ALA A 4 -4.51 11.60 -9.35
C ALA A 4 -4.46 12.44 -10.64
N ARG A 5 -3.57 12.06 -11.58
CA ARG A 5 -3.42 12.73 -12.88
C ARG A 5 -4.66 12.59 -13.77
N ARG A 6 -5.37 11.46 -13.70
CA ARG A 6 -6.49 11.14 -14.61
C ARG A 6 -7.87 11.52 -14.07
N ARG A 7 -8.04 11.55 -12.74
CA ARG A 7 -9.36 11.68 -12.08
C ARG A 7 -9.36 12.63 -10.88
N GLY A 8 -8.24 13.31 -10.60
CA GLY A 8 -8.13 14.26 -9.51
C GLY A 8 -7.86 13.66 -8.13
N MET A 9 -7.55 14.55 -7.18
CA MET A 9 -7.05 14.18 -5.86
C MET A 9 -8.09 13.48 -4.98
N ALA A 10 -9.36 13.89 -5.03
CA ALA A 10 -10.42 13.27 -4.22
C ALA A 10 -10.57 11.78 -4.53
N ARG A 11 -10.60 11.41 -5.82
CA ARG A 11 -10.68 10.01 -6.26
C ARG A 11 -9.41 9.23 -5.96
N ALA A 12 -8.24 9.88 -6.05
CA ALA A 12 -6.98 9.24 -5.67
C ALA A 12 -6.94 8.89 -4.18
N ARG A 13 -7.37 9.81 -3.30
CA ARG A 13 -7.42 9.58 -1.85
C ARG A 13 -8.32 8.41 -1.48
N VAL A 14 -9.52 8.35 -2.07
CA VAL A 14 -10.46 7.24 -1.85
C VAL A 14 -9.88 5.91 -2.35
N ALA A 15 -9.22 5.90 -3.51
CA ALA A 15 -8.60 4.69 -4.05
C ALA A 15 -7.48 4.15 -3.15
N VAL A 16 -6.65 5.04 -2.58
CA VAL A 16 -5.62 4.68 -1.60
C VAL A 16 -6.25 4.07 -0.35
N ALA A 17 -7.22 4.77 0.26
CA ALA A 17 -7.87 4.31 1.48
C ALA A 17 -8.53 2.94 1.30
N ARG A 18 -9.23 2.72 0.18
CA ARG A 18 -9.85 1.42 -0.12
C ARG A 18 -8.82 0.30 -0.22
N LYS A 19 -7.68 0.55 -0.89
CA LYS A 19 -6.62 -0.45 -1.02
C LYS A 19 -6.00 -0.77 0.35
N LEU A 20 -5.74 0.25 1.17
CA LEU A 20 -5.18 0.06 2.52
C LEU A 20 -6.15 -0.73 3.41
N ALA A 21 -7.44 -0.42 3.40
CA ALA A 21 -8.44 -1.14 4.19
C ALA A 21 -8.48 -2.63 3.85
N ILE A 22 -8.42 -2.98 2.56
CA ILE A 22 -8.39 -4.38 2.12
C ILE A 22 -7.11 -5.08 2.58
N ILE A 23 -5.94 -4.46 2.41
CA ILE A 23 -4.66 -5.06 2.82
C ILE A 23 -4.66 -5.33 4.32
N LEU A 24 -5.03 -4.34 5.13
CA LEU A 24 -5.04 -4.47 6.58
C LEU A 24 -6.05 -5.51 7.06
N HIS A 25 -7.24 -5.54 6.46
CA HIS A 25 -8.24 -6.56 6.79
C HIS A 25 -7.75 -7.97 6.46
N ARG A 26 -7.10 -8.16 5.30
CA ARG A 26 -6.53 -9.45 4.92
C ARG A 26 -5.38 -9.86 5.84
N MET A 27 -4.50 -8.95 6.20
CA MET A 27 -3.42 -9.25 7.15
C MET A 27 -3.96 -9.70 8.50
N TRP A 28 -5.02 -9.04 8.98
CA TRP A 28 -5.69 -9.42 10.23
C TRP A 28 -6.34 -10.81 10.15
N ALA A 29 -7.06 -11.10 9.06
CA ALA A 29 -7.70 -12.39 8.87
C ALA A 29 -6.70 -13.54 8.64
N ASP A 30 -5.64 -13.29 7.88
CA ASP A 30 -4.65 -14.29 7.47
C ASP A 30 -3.48 -14.40 8.48
N ALA A 31 -3.48 -13.60 9.56
CA ALA A 31 -2.40 -13.47 10.55
C ALA A 31 -1.01 -13.27 9.91
N THR A 32 -0.95 -12.48 8.85
CA THR A 32 0.30 -12.24 8.09
C THR A 32 0.90 -10.88 8.41
N GLU A 33 2.23 -10.81 8.42
CA GLU A 33 2.97 -9.57 8.66
C GLU A 33 2.96 -8.63 7.45
N PHE A 34 3.17 -7.34 7.71
CA PHE A 34 3.27 -6.34 6.65
C PHE A 34 4.55 -6.57 5.86
N ARG A 35 4.42 -6.81 4.55
CA ARG A 35 5.57 -6.89 3.65
C ARG A 35 5.98 -5.48 3.24
N PHE A 36 7.04 -4.99 3.85
CA PHE A 36 7.72 -3.81 3.35
C PHE A 36 8.21 -4.07 1.91
N GLY A 37 8.26 -3.02 1.09
CA GLY A 37 8.86 -3.12 -0.25
C GLY A 37 10.35 -3.48 -0.17
N LYS A 38 11.03 -3.52 -1.33
CA LYS A 38 12.47 -3.85 -1.45
C LYS A 38 13.27 -3.32 -0.25
N GLU A 39 13.85 -4.22 0.54
CA GLU A 39 14.70 -3.80 1.65
C GLU A 39 15.87 -2.98 1.11
N PRO A 40 16.31 -1.92 1.82
CA PRO A 40 17.57 -1.28 1.49
C PRO A 40 18.64 -2.38 1.54
N VAL A 41 19.32 -2.62 0.43
CA VAL A 41 20.50 -3.48 0.40
C VAL A 41 21.52 -2.79 1.28
N TYR A 42 21.57 -3.17 2.57
CA TYR A 42 22.70 -2.83 3.40
C TYR A 42 23.82 -3.73 2.91
N LEU A 43 24.67 -3.19 2.03
CA LEU A 43 25.91 -3.87 1.66
C LEU A 43 26.68 -4.07 2.97
N ALA A 44 26.75 -5.32 3.42
CA ALA A 44 27.59 -5.68 4.56
C ALA A 44 29.03 -5.26 4.24
N ALA A 45 29.64 -4.58 5.21
CA ALA A 45 31.00 -4.07 5.16
C ALA A 45 32.05 -5.17 4.95
#